data_AF-A0A7J4IIA1-F1
#
_entry.id   AF-A0A7J4IIA1-F1
#
_cell.length_a   1.000
_cell.length_b   1.000
_cell.length_c   1.000
_cell.angle_alpha   90.00
_cell.angle_beta   90.00
_cell.angle_gamma   90.00
#
_symmetry.space_group_name_H-M   'P 1'
#
loop_
_entity.id
_entity.type
_entity.pdbx_description
1 polymer ?
#
loop_
_entity_poly.entity_id
_entity_poly.type
_entity_poly.pdbx_seq_one_letter_code
_entity_poly.pdbx_strand_id
1 'polypeptide(L)'
;MSAPDTRRPTPARSGLPVDEEEMRRWMRRLVALGYQESTARNWVSRIRIACAHGVTDEAEVDAGFPSYTSESRSVMRAAIRMLDEFRRSG
;
A
#
# COMPACT_ATOMS: atom_id res chain seq x y z
N MET A 1 38.38 -24.53 -5.16
CA MET A 1 37.99 -23.11 -5.35
C MET A 1 36.57 -23.11 -5.91
N SER A 2 35.59 -22.68 -5.12
CA SER A 2 34.22 -22.43 -5.59
C SER A 2 33.73 -21.15 -4.91
N ALA A 3 33.15 -20.26 -5.70
CA ALA A 3 32.87 -18.87 -5.37
C ALA A 3 31.96 -18.71 -4.13
N PRO A 4 32.10 -17.60 -3.38
CA PRO A 4 31.19 -17.29 -2.28
C PRO A 4 29.79 -16.99 -2.82
N ASP A 5 28.81 -17.76 -2.34
CA ASP A 5 27.38 -17.56 -2.55
C ASP A 5 27.04 -16.16 -2.01
N THR A 6 27.02 -15.17 -2.90
CA THR A 6 26.72 -13.78 -2.55
C THR A 6 25.20 -13.67 -2.45
N ARG A 7 24.60 -14.33 -1.44
CA ARG A 7 23.24 -14.03 -1.02
C ARG A 7 23.29 -12.65 -0.40
N ARG A 8 23.09 -11.64 -1.26
CA ARG A 8 22.70 -10.30 -0.85
C ARG A 8 21.60 -10.48 0.20
N PRO A 9 21.76 -9.98 1.44
CA PRO A 9 20.66 -9.98 2.39
C PRO A 9 19.53 -9.21 1.70
N THR A 10 18.42 -9.90 1.42
CA THR A 10 17.19 -9.23 1.05
C THR A 10 16.92 -8.27 2.22
N PRO A 11 16.93 -6.95 2.02
CA PRO A 11 16.54 -6.05 3.09
C PRO A 11 15.17 -6.53 3.55
N ALA A 12 15.04 -6.79 4.86
CA ALA A 12 13.79 -7.15 5.49
C ALA A 12 12.71 -6.25 4.89
N ARG A 13 11.73 -6.83 4.18
CA ARG A 13 10.65 -6.09 3.52
C ARG A 13 9.84 -5.41 4.62
N SER A 14 10.27 -4.20 4.96
CA SER A 14 9.60 -3.33 5.90
C SER A 14 8.52 -2.61 5.11
N GLY A 15 7.37 -3.24 4.97
CA GLY A 15 6.18 -2.64 4.38
C GLY A 15 5.07 -3.67 4.38
N LEU A 16 3.90 -3.49 5.01
CA LEU A 16 3.40 -2.38 5.85
C LEU A 16 2.41 -2.93 6.91
N PRO A 17 2.77 -2.97 8.21
CA PRO A 17 1.80 -3.10 9.28
C PRO A 17 1.17 -1.72 9.52
N VAL A 18 0.22 -1.31 8.68
CA VAL A 18 -0.38 0.01 8.89
C VAL A 18 -1.30 -0.04 10.09
N ASP A 19 -0.89 0.61 11.18
CA ASP A 19 -1.70 0.70 12.38
C ASP A 19 -2.92 1.62 12.17
N GLU A 20 -3.91 1.49 13.05
CA GLU A 20 -5.14 2.26 12.95
C GLU A 20 -4.93 3.77 13.14
N GLU A 21 -3.85 4.19 13.80
CA GLU A 21 -3.55 5.61 13.95
C GLU A 21 -3.02 6.21 12.66
N GLU A 22 -2.14 5.51 11.96
CA GLU A 22 -1.66 5.93 10.65
C GLU A 22 -2.80 6.00 9.63
N MET A 23 -3.69 5.01 9.60
CA MET A 23 -4.90 5.04 8.76
C MET A 23 -5.79 6.25 9.08
N ARG A 24 -5.94 6.61 10.36
CA ARG A 24 -6.68 7.82 10.77
C ARG A 24 -5.98 9.11 10.36
N ARG A 25 -4.65 9.18 10.47
CA ARG A 25 -3.86 10.33 10.01
C ARG A 25 -3.98 10.51 8.50
N TRP A 26 -3.87 9.43 7.74
CA TRP A 26 -4.04 9.46 6.30
C TRP A 26 -5.46 9.86 5.89
N MET A 27 -6.49 9.32 6.55
CA MET A 27 -7.88 9.73 6.32
C MET A 27 -8.07 11.23 6.54
N ARG A 28 -7.57 11.78 7.66
CA ARG A 28 -7.63 13.23 7.92
C ARG A 28 -6.89 14.03 6.86
N ARG A 29 -5.74 13.52 6.37
CA ARG A 29 -4.99 14.18 5.30
C ARG A 29 -5.76 14.20 3.99
N LEU A 30 -6.40 13.10 3.59
CA LEU A 30 -7.24 13.04 2.40
C LEU A 30 -8.39 14.05 2.48
N VAL A 31 -9.08 14.14 3.63
CA VAL A 31 -10.13 15.14 3.83
C VAL A 31 -9.57 16.57 3.77
N ALA A 32 -8.40 16.83 4.36
CA ALA A 32 -7.72 18.13 4.29
C ALA A 32 -7.27 18.51 2.88
N LEU A 33 -7.05 17.53 1.99
CA LEU A 33 -6.77 17.76 0.57
C LEU A 33 -8.04 18.00 -0.28
N GLY A 34 -9.23 17.99 0.34
CA GLY A 34 -10.50 18.27 -0.32
C GLY A 34 -11.25 17.03 -0.81
N TYR A 35 -10.78 15.83 -0.51
CA TYR A 35 -11.56 14.62 -0.81
C TYR A 35 -12.78 14.52 0.10
N GLN A 36 -13.91 14.09 -0.47
CA GLN A 36 -15.09 13.74 0.30
C GLN A 36 -14.76 12.64 1.31
N GLU A 37 -15.39 12.67 2.48
CA GLU A 37 -15.13 11.69 3.55
C GLU A 37 -15.40 10.25 3.10
N SER A 38 -16.43 10.03 2.29
CA SER A 38 -16.75 8.73 1.68
C SER A 38 -15.63 8.25 0.76
N THR A 39 -15.06 9.14 -0.04
CA THR A 39 -13.91 8.84 -0.91
C THR A 39 -12.68 8.50 -0.08
N ALA A 40 -12.37 9.30 0.96
CA ALA A 40 -11.26 9.03 1.87
C ALA A 40 -11.40 7.68 2.58
N ARG A 41 -12.59 7.35 3.08
CA ARG A 41 -12.87 6.02 3.66
C ARG A 41 -12.67 4.90 2.66
N ASN A 42 -13.06 5.10 1.39
CA ASN A 42 -12.88 4.10 0.35
C ASN A 42 -11.39 3.84 0.06
N TRP A 43 -10.57 4.89 0.01
CA TRP A 43 -9.10 4.75 -0.09
C TRP A 43 -8.51 3.96 1.08
N VAL A 44 -8.88 4.31 2.31
CA VAL A 44 -8.47 3.58 3.54
C VAL A 44 -8.89 2.11 3.49
N SER A 45 -10.12 1.82 3.07
CA SER A 45 -10.62 0.45 2.96
C SER A 45 -9.79 -0.40 1.99
N ARG A 46 -9.40 0.16 0.85
CA ARG A 46 -8.56 -0.53 -0.15
C ARG A 46 -7.19 -0.88 0.39
N ILE A 47 -6.57 0.03 1.15
CA ILE A 47 -5.29 -0.27 1.82
C ILE A 47 -5.46 -1.39 2.84
N ARG A 48 -6.53 -1.37 3.65
CA ARG A 48 -6.80 -2.44 4.61
C ARG A 48 -6.93 -3.80 3.91
N ILE A 49 -7.64 -3.84 2.78
CA ILE A 49 -7.76 -5.06 1.96
C ILE A 49 -6.39 -5.48 1.41
N ALA A 50 -5.61 -4.56 0.84
CA ALA A 50 -4.25 -4.82 0.36
C ALA A 50 -3.35 -5.43 1.46
N CYS A 51 -3.30 -4.79 2.63
CA CYS A 51 -2.54 -5.26 3.78
C CYS A 51 -3.01 -6.63 4.28
N ALA A 52 -4.32 -6.89 4.32
CA ALA A 52 -4.86 -8.20 4.71
C ALA A 52 -4.44 -9.33 3.75
N HIS A 53 -4.17 -9.00 2.48
CA HIS A 53 -3.65 -9.91 1.47
C HIS A 53 -2.10 -9.93 1.42
N GLY A 54 -1.42 -9.22 2.33
CA GLY A 54 0.04 -9.10 2.33
C GLY A 54 0.60 -8.26 1.18
N VAL A 55 -0.26 -7.54 0.46
CA VAL A 55 0.13 -6.66 -0.65
C VAL A 55 0.45 -5.29 -0.09
N THR A 56 1.70 -4.89 -0.21
CA THR A 56 2.21 -3.67 0.43
C THR A 56 2.93 -2.75 -0.54
N ASP A 57 3.17 -3.25 -1.75
CA ASP A 57 3.78 -2.55 -2.87
C ASP A 57 2.86 -2.60 -4.11
N GLU A 58 2.92 -1.57 -4.95
CA GLU A 58 2.12 -1.50 -6.18
C GLU A 58 2.42 -2.66 -7.15
N ALA A 59 3.67 -3.13 -7.20
CA ALA A 59 4.11 -4.24 -8.04
C ALA A 59 3.53 -5.59 -7.59
N GLU A 60 3.12 -5.71 -6.33
CA GLU A 60 2.54 -6.93 -5.75
C GLU A 60 1.03 -7.06 -6.01
N VAL A 61 0.36 -5.99 -6.44
CA VAL A 61 -1.12 -5.96 -6.59
C VAL A 61 -1.64 -6.99 -7.58
N ASP A 62 -0.95 -7.20 -8.71
CA ASP A 62 -1.38 -8.18 -9.71
C ASP A 62 -1.31 -9.62 -9.17
N ALA A 63 -0.27 -9.92 -8.37
CA ALA A 63 -0.08 -11.22 -7.76
C ALA A 63 -1.02 -11.46 -6.56
N GLY A 64 -1.31 -10.43 -5.78
CA GLY A 64 -2.18 -10.54 -4.60
C GLY A 64 -3.68 -10.46 -4.91
N PHE A 65 -4.06 -9.94 -6.08
CA PHE A 65 -5.45 -9.81 -6.51
C PHE A 65 -5.70 -10.34 -7.94
N PRO A 66 -5.34 -11.60 -8.24
CA PRO A 66 -5.41 -12.13 -9.62
C PRO A 66 -6.84 -12.24 -10.14
N SER A 67 -7.84 -12.37 -9.25
CA SER A 67 -9.26 -12.44 -9.60
C SER A 67 -9.92 -11.08 -9.80
N TYR A 68 -9.23 -9.98 -9.51
CA TYR A 68 -9.79 -8.64 -9.62
C TYR A 68 -9.67 -8.10 -11.05
N THR A 69 -10.66 -7.30 -11.45
CA THR A 69 -10.60 -6.60 -12.73
C THR A 69 -9.38 -5.68 -12.80
N SER A 70 -8.88 -5.43 -14.01
CA SER A 70 -7.75 -4.52 -14.24
C SER A 70 -8.01 -3.12 -13.67
N GLU A 71 -9.26 -2.67 -13.70
CA GLU A 71 -9.69 -1.40 -13.13
C GLU A 71 -9.54 -1.41 -11.60
N SER A 72 -10.04 -2.45 -10.93
CA SER A 72 -9.95 -2.59 -9.46
C SER A 72 -8.50 -2.67 -8.98
N ARG A 73 -7.66 -3.43 -9.71
CA ARG A 73 -6.21 -3.49 -9.44
C ARG A 73 -5.52 -2.14 -9.65
N SER A 74 -5.93 -1.38 -10.66
CA SER A 74 -5.38 -0.03 -10.88
C SER A 74 -5.74 0.93 -9.75
N VAL A 75 -6.95 0.85 -9.21
CA VAL A 75 -7.34 1.66 -8.05
C VAL A 75 -6.57 1.24 -6.78
N MET A 76 -6.31 -0.06 -6.58
CA MET A 76 -5.48 -0.52 -5.45
C MET A 76 -4.04 -0.02 -5.55
N ARG A 77 -3.43 -0.07 -6.74
CA ARG A 77 -2.09 0.52 -6.98
C ARG A 77 -2.07 2.01 -6.65
N ALA A 78 -3.03 2.77 -7.16
CA ALA A 78 -3.14 4.19 -6.87
C ALA A 78 -3.29 4.48 -5.36
N ALA A 79 -3.97 3.59 -4.61
CA ALA A 79 -4.15 3.75 -3.17
C ALA A 79 -2.81 3.59 -2.44
N ILE A 80 -2.08 2.51 -2.77
CA ILE A 80 -0.77 2.20 -2.19
C ILE A 80 0.22 3.32 -2.50
N ARG A 81 0.23 3.80 -3.75
CA ARG A 81 1.04 4.94 -4.18
C ARG A 81 0.81 6.19 -3.33
N MET A 82 -0.44 6.60 -3.19
CA MET A 82 -0.77 7.82 -2.44
C MET A 82 -0.46 7.70 -0.95
N LEU A 83 -0.60 6.50 -0.37
CA LEU A 83 -0.19 6.26 1.02
C LEU A 83 1.34 6.38 1.16
N ASP A 84 2.10 5.84 0.22
CA ASP A 84 3.56 5.94 0.19
C ASP A 84 4.03 7.40 0.00
N GLU A 85 3.42 8.15 -0.91
CA GLU A 85 3.64 9.60 -1.06
C GLU A 85 3.32 10.37 0.24
N PHE A 86 2.23 10.01 0.93
CA PHE A 86 1.88 10.59 2.23
C PHE A 86 2.97 10.32 3.29
N ARG A 87 3.48 9.09 3.39
CA ARG A 87 4.56 8.77 4.33
C ARG A 87 5.87 9.49 4.06
N ARG A 88 6.19 9.73 2.78
CA ARG A 88 7.39 10.50 2.39
C ARG A 88 7.26 12.00 2.67
N SER A 89 6.04 12.50 2.83
CA SER A 89 5.74 13.93 2.98
C SER A 89 5.55 14.37 4.45
N GLY A 90 5.61 13.44 5.41
CA GLY A 90 5.47 13.71 6.85
C GLY A 90 6.78 13.52 7.58
#